data_AF-A0A841WNP3-F1
#
_entry.id   AF-A0A841WNP3-F1
#
_cell.length_a   1.000
_cell.length_b   1.000
_cell.length_c   1.000
_cell.angle_alpha   90.00
_cell.angle_beta   90.00
_cell.angle_gamma   90.00
#
_symmetry.space_group_name_H-M   'P 1'
#
loop_
_entity.id
_entity.type
_entity.pdbx_description
1 polymer ?
#
loop_
_entity_poly.entity_id
_entity_poly.type
_entity_poly.pdbx_seq_one_letter_code
_entity_poly.pdbx_strand_id
1 'polypeptide(L)'
;MSDSSINQIPKVSPGGLTSKSQASEIKDELTTLRSLLLDIEPTKLERLYQRLENPEIQPEDISKMLPEAVILRAKQDKQLGEVMVSTVEEAIEVSVKQDHNVLADALFPVIGPATRKAISTALEEMIQSLNQTLEHSLSPQSFQWRWEAQRTGKSFAEIVLLRTLVYRVEQIFLIHKESGLLLQHLVTKHVPIQDPDLVAAMLTAIQDFIKDSFNVQKGDGIKSLRFGEVIIWIEEGPQALIAAIIRGNPPQEFRLVLQEAIEKIHLKFSQEIKHFAGDTELFDVSKLDLEDCLVVKYKSATKKNYTYAWILLGVMAIAFGTWGFFSIREKLRWRSYLQKLNSQPGIVVISSHQSFGKYFIRGMRDPLAVDPNTLIQQTNLNPKKVISQWQPYLSLEAQFTTKRVQKLLNPPPTVSLQVDKSGIINATGYASRQWILQARQLWHFIPGITQFQDKNLLAIELSQLEEYKQQIEEKIFFFVEGSIEFSPGEITKLPNLTLSIRNFLNIAQYLDKNVQIQIIGHTNNTGTEQTNMLLSQARAEKILSYLKSQGINTKQLQAIGVGSQQPLELKIKPESQNVNSRRVSFKVFLAKQSN
;
A
#
# COMPACT_ATOMS: atom_id res chain seq x y z
N MET A 1 3.95 66.65 -72.80
CA MET A 1 2.73 66.00 -73.34
C MET A 1 1.62 66.32 -72.35
N SER A 2 0.65 67.19 -72.59
CA SER A 2 0.11 67.79 -73.81
C SER A 2 -0.51 69.16 -73.46
N ASP A 3 -0.26 70.13 -74.33
CA ASP A 3 -0.66 71.54 -74.30
C ASP A 3 -2.17 71.80 -74.41
N SER A 4 -2.62 72.97 -73.97
CA SER A 4 -3.05 74.03 -74.92
C SER A 4 -3.54 75.31 -74.22
N SER A 5 -2.99 76.44 -74.68
CA SER A 5 -3.34 77.83 -74.37
C SER A 5 -3.86 78.53 -75.63
N ILE A 6 -4.73 79.53 -75.52
CA ILE A 6 -5.04 80.53 -76.57
C ILE A 6 -5.41 81.86 -75.84
N ASN A 7 -4.61 82.93 -75.79
CA ASN A 7 -4.31 84.04 -76.75
C ASN A 7 -5.54 84.87 -77.25
N GLN A 8 -5.55 86.17 -77.57
CA GLN A 8 -4.83 87.40 -77.20
C GLN A 8 -5.34 88.56 -78.15
N ILE A 9 -5.46 89.81 -77.64
CA ILE A 9 -5.30 91.17 -78.27
C ILE A 9 -6.35 91.80 -79.29
N PRO A 10 -6.21 93.09 -79.76
CA PRO A 10 -7.07 94.27 -79.45
C PRO A 10 -7.51 95.10 -80.72
N LYS A 11 -7.96 96.38 -80.57
CA LYS A 11 -7.62 97.60 -81.39
C LYS A 11 -8.64 98.75 -81.18
N VAL A 12 -8.24 99.98 -80.79
CA VAL A 12 -7.75 101.18 -81.54
C VAL A 12 -8.85 102.12 -82.11
N SER A 13 -8.88 103.36 -81.56
CA SER A 13 -9.04 104.76 -82.07
C SER A 13 -9.75 105.05 -83.42
N PRO A 14 -10.40 106.23 -83.69
CA PRO A 14 -9.79 107.59 -83.75
C PRO A 14 -10.73 108.82 -83.45
N GLY A 15 -10.23 110.03 -83.14
CA GLY A 15 -10.13 111.24 -84.03
C GLY A 15 -11.38 112.16 -83.99
N GLY A 16 -11.39 113.51 -83.95
CA GLY A 16 -10.40 114.59 -83.86
C GLY A 16 -11.08 115.99 -83.81
N LEU A 17 -10.36 117.01 -83.30
CA LEU A 17 -10.36 118.49 -83.53
C LEU A 17 -11.69 119.30 -83.52
N THR A 18 -11.88 120.50 -82.95
CA THR A 18 -11.06 121.55 -82.29
C THR A 18 -12.03 122.66 -81.83
N SER A 19 -11.85 123.21 -80.62
CA SER A 19 -12.18 124.61 -80.17
C SER A 19 -12.54 124.76 -78.67
N LYS A 20 -12.17 123.81 -77.80
CA LYS A 20 -12.29 123.93 -76.33
C LYS A 20 -10.95 123.76 -75.58
N SER A 21 -9.80 123.81 -76.26
CA SER A 21 -8.54 123.23 -75.74
C SER A 21 -7.91 123.96 -74.56
N GLN A 22 -8.16 125.26 -74.34
CA GLN A 22 -7.42 125.97 -73.28
C GLN A 22 -7.92 125.75 -71.84
N ALA A 23 -9.12 125.18 -71.64
CA ALA A 23 -9.65 124.91 -70.29
C ALA A 23 -9.62 123.42 -69.89
N SER A 24 -9.52 122.48 -70.84
CA SER A 24 -9.38 121.06 -70.52
C SER A 24 -7.92 120.64 -70.33
N GLU A 25 -6.97 121.26 -71.03
CA GLU A 25 -5.53 120.96 -70.85
C GLU A 25 -5.06 121.22 -69.41
N ILE A 26 -5.51 122.30 -68.76
CA ILE A 26 -5.13 122.59 -67.37
C ILE A 26 -5.71 121.57 -66.37
N LYS A 27 -6.89 120.99 -66.67
CA LYS A 27 -7.58 120.03 -65.79
C LYS A 27 -7.03 118.60 -65.97
N ASP A 28 -6.62 118.26 -67.18
CA ASP A 28 -5.94 117.00 -67.49
C ASP A 28 -4.50 117.01 -66.99
N GLU A 29 -3.77 118.12 -67.10
CA GLU A 29 -2.43 118.25 -66.50
C GLU A 29 -2.47 118.16 -64.98
N LEU A 30 -3.46 118.77 -64.31
CA LEU A 30 -3.63 118.65 -62.86
C LEU A 30 -4.03 117.24 -62.40
N THR A 31 -4.81 116.49 -63.20
CA THR A 31 -5.14 115.09 -62.86
C THR A 31 -3.97 114.15 -63.13
N THR A 32 -3.19 114.39 -64.18
CA THR A 32 -1.96 113.64 -64.48
C THR A 32 -0.87 113.90 -63.44
N LEU A 33 -0.74 115.16 -62.97
CA LEU A 33 0.16 115.52 -61.88
C LEU A 33 -0.30 114.87 -60.55
N ARG A 34 -1.61 114.81 -60.31
CA ARG A 34 -2.18 114.16 -59.11
C ARG A 34 -1.98 112.64 -59.11
N SER A 35 -2.03 111.97 -60.26
CA SER A 35 -1.74 110.53 -60.36
C SER A 35 -0.24 110.21 -60.31
N LEU A 36 0.63 111.10 -60.77
CA LEU A 36 2.10 110.93 -60.69
C LEU A 36 2.66 111.26 -59.30
N LEU A 37 2.04 112.18 -58.55
CA LEU A 37 2.45 112.54 -57.18
C LEU A 37 1.83 111.64 -56.10
N LEU A 38 0.67 111.03 -56.36
CA LEU A 38 -0.02 110.13 -55.44
C LEU A 38 -0.09 108.74 -56.09
N ASP A 39 1.04 108.03 -56.09
CA ASP A 39 1.17 106.63 -56.52
C ASP A 39 0.53 105.66 -55.49
N ILE A 40 -0.71 105.96 -55.10
CA ILE A 40 -1.51 105.13 -54.21
C ILE A 40 -2.80 104.84 -54.96
N GLU A 41 -2.81 103.68 -55.62
CA GLU A 41 -4.01 103.10 -56.23
C GLU A 41 -5.17 103.16 -55.22
N PRO A 42 -6.28 103.86 -55.52
CA PRO A 42 -7.39 104.00 -54.57
C PRO A 42 -7.96 102.64 -54.13
N THR A 43 -7.85 101.62 -54.99
CA THR A 43 -8.25 100.23 -54.70
C THR A 43 -7.41 99.57 -53.59
N LYS A 44 -6.15 99.97 -53.43
CA LYS A 44 -5.26 99.48 -52.38
C LYS A 44 -5.58 100.14 -51.04
N LEU A 45 -5.91 101.43 -51.07
CA LEU A 45 -6.36 102.19 -49.90
C LEU A 45 -7.70 101.65 -49.40
N GLU A 46 -8.62 101.34 -50.30
CA GLU A 46 -9.95 100.81 -49.95
C GLU A 46 -9.89 99.39 -49.37
N ARG A 47 -8.98 98.53 -49.86
CA ARG A 47 -8.67 97.22 -49.23
C ARG A 47 -7.99 97.36 -47.87
N LEU A 48 -7.14 98.37 -47.69
CA LEU A 48 -6.53 98.68 -46.39
C LEU A 48 -7.58 99.21 -45.40
N TYR A 49 -8.48 100.09 -45.84
CA TYR A 49 -9.60 100.56 -45.04
C TYR A 49 -10.55 99.41 -44.67
N GLN A 50 -10.92 98.53 -45.61
CA GLN A 50 -11.71 97.33 -45.30
C GLN A 50 -11.01 96.40 -44.29
N ARG A 51 -9.68 96.24 -44.38
CA ARG A 51 -8.89 95.46 -43.39
C ARG A 51 -8.80 96.13 -42.01
N LEU A 52 -8.88 97.46 -41.95
CA LEU A 52 -8.89 98.22 -40.70
C LEU A 52 -10.26 98.22 -40.04
N GLU A 53 -11.33 98.19 -40.83
CA GLU A 53 -12.71 98.28 -40.34
C GLU A 53 -13.31 96.91 -39.96
N ASN A 54 -12.79 95.79 -40.51
CA ASN A 54 -13.19 94.44 -40.12
C ASN A 54 -12.03 93.42 -40.29
N PRO A 55 -11.33 93.02 -39.20
CA PRO A 55 -10.23 92.08 -39.30
C PRO A 55 -10.74 90.63 -39.41
N GLU A 56 -11.10 90.17 -40.61
CA GLU A 56 -11.16 88.73 -40.87
C GLU A 56 -9.72 88.19 -40.95
N ILE A 57 -9.28 87.54 -39.87
CA ILE A 57 -7.94 86.95 -39.78
C ILE A 57 -7.88 85.74 -40.72
N GLN A 58 -7.10 85.83 -41.80
CA GLN A 58 -6.93 84.74 -42.74
C GLN A 58 -6.03 83.63 -42.14
N PRO A 59 -6.36 82.34 -42.30
CA PRO A 59 -5.56 81.23 -41.77
C PRO A 59 -4.09 81.24 -42.21
N GLU A 60 -3.82 81.75 -43.41
CA GLU A 60 -2.47 81.87 -43.99
C GLU A 60 -1.59 82.87 -43.22
N ASP A 61 -2.17 83.94 -42.67
CA ASP A 61 -1.45 84.92 -41.87
C ASP A 61 -1.12 84.35 -40.48
N ILE A 62 -2.05 83.60 -39.88
CA ILE A 62 -1.84 82.92 -38.60
C ILE A 62 -0.78 81.82 -38.72
N SER A 63 -0.82 81.00 -39.78
CA SER A 63 0.12 79.88 -39.95
C SER A 63 1.58 80.32 -40.12
N LYS A 64 1.81 81.51 -40.69
CA LYS A 64 3.15 82.12 -40.78
C LYS A 64 3.60 82.75 -39.46
N MET A 65 2.68 83.35 -38.71
CA MET A 65 2.99 84.07 -37.48
C MET A 65 3.11 83.15 -36.25
N LEU A 66 2.40 82.02 -36.23
CA LEU A 66 2.37 81.10 -35.07
C LEU A 66 3.75 80.53 -34.70
N PRO A 67 4.56 79.98 -35.63
CA PRO A 67 5.88 79.44 -35.27
C PRO A 67 6.80 80.52 -34.68
N GLU A 68 6.85 81.70 -35.33
CA GLU A 68 7.61 82.85 -34.85
C GLU A 68 7.14 83.30 -33.46
N ALA A 69 5.82 83.37 -33.24
CA ALA A 69 5.22 83.75 -31.97
C ALA A 69 5.52 82.75 -30.84
N VAL A 70 5.49 81.44 -31.14
CA VAL A 70 5.84 80.37 -30.19
C VAL A 70 7.32 80.47 -29.79
N ILE A 71 8.22 80.69 -30.76
CA ILE A 71 9.66 80.84 -30.49
C ILE A 71 9.93 82.08 -29.64
N LEU A 72 9.31 83.22 -29.97
CA LEU A 72 9.47 84.48 -29.23
C LEU A 72 8.95 84.35 -27.81
N ARG A 73 7.78 83.73 -27.62
CA ARG A 73 7.20 83.53 -26.29
C ARG A 73 8.01 82.56 -25.45
N ALA A 74 8.46 81.43 -26.02
CA ALA A 74 9.30 80.45 -25.33
C ALA A 74 10.67 81.00 -24.88
N LYS A 75 11.17 82.06 -25.54
CA LYS A 75 12.38 82.78 -25.12
C LYS A 75 12.13 83.79 -23.98
N GLN A 76 10.93 84.35 -23.89
CA GLN A 76 10.59 85.36 -22.88
C GLN A 76 10.25 84.75 -21.53
N ASP A 77 9.42 83.70 -21.52
CA ASP A 77 9.01 83.01 -20.31
C ASP A 77 8.72 81.53 -20.54
N LYS A 78 8.66 80.78 -19.44
CA LYS A 78 8.32 79.36 -19.45
C LYS A 78 6.82 79.09 -19.48
N GLN A 79 5.98 80.13 -19.42
CA GLN A 79 4.52 79.97 -19.28
C GLN A 79 3.91 79.22 -20.47
N LEU A 80 4.38 79.51 -21.69
CA LEU A 80 3.92 78.77 -22.87
C LEU A 80 4.33 77.29 -22.81
N GLY A 81 5.54 77.01 -22.31
CA GLY A 81 6.00 75.64 -22.08
C GLY A 81 5.14 74.92 -21.04
N GLU A 82 4.84 75.58 -19.91
CA GLU A 82 4.01 75.02 -18.84
C GLU A 82 2.58 74.70 -19.29
N VAL A 83 1.94 75.60 -20.04
CA VAL A 83 0.59 75.39 -20.59
C VAL A 83 0.58 74.33 -21.71
N MET A 84 1.62 74.30 -22.54
CA MET A 84 1.76 73.27 -23.57
C MET A 84 2.01 71.90 -22.94
N VAL A 85 2.81 71.81 -21.89
CA VAL A 85 3.03 70.56 -21.14
C VAL A 85 1.71 70.06 -20.59
N SER A 86 0.91 70.89 -19.89
CA SER A 86 -0.39 70.42 -19.35
C SER A 86 -1.35 69.96 -20.46
N THR A 87 -1.37 70.66 -21.60
CA THR A 87 -2.23 70.32 -22.73
C THR A 87 -1.79 69.03 -23.44
N VAL A 88 -0.47 68.84 -23.58
CA VAL A 88 0.10 67.63 -24.17
C VAL A 88 -0.02 66.44 -23.21
N GLU A 89 0.14 66.65 -21.91
CA GLU A 89 -0.10 65.63 -20.88
C GLU A 89 -1.56 65.17 -20.89
N GLU A 90 -2.52 66.10 -20.96
CA GLU A 90 -3.94 65.77 -21.06
C GLU A 90 -4.26 65.06 -22.38
N ALA A 91 -3.66 65.50 -23.50
CA ALA A 91 -3.81 64.83 -24.79
C ALA A 91 -3.22 63.40 -24.78
N ILE A 92 -2.06 63.20 -24.14
CA ILE A 92 -1.45 61.89 -23.94
C ILE A 92 -2.34 61.05 -23.02
N GLU A 93 -2.86 61.61 -21.93
CA GLU A 93 -3.74 60.90 -21.00
C GLU A 93 -5.03 60.42 -21.69
N VAL A 94 -5.63 61.28 -22.51
CA VAL A 94 -6.79 60.92 -23.35
C VAL A 94 -6.42 59.86 -24.38
N SER A 95 -5.27 59.99 -25.06
CA SER A 95 -4.79 59.01 -26.03
C SER A 95 -4.54 57.64 -25.41
N VAL A 96 -3.95 57.59 -24.20
CA VAL A 96 -3.69 56.34 -23.45
C VAL A 96 -4.99 55.71 -22.97
N LYS A 97 -5.97 56.52 -22.53
CA LYS A 97 -7.30 56.03 -22.16
C LYS A 97 -8.05 55.40 -23.35
N GLN A 98 -7.85 55.92 -24.56
CA GLN A 98 -8.48 55.39 -25.77
C GLN A 98 -7.81 54.11 -26.30
N ASP A 99 -6.48 54.03 -26.31
CA ASP A 99 -5.76 52.83 -26.75
C ASP A 99 -4.51 52.60 -25.90
N HIS A 100 -4.56 51.55 -25.08
CA HIS A 100 -3.47 51.16 -24.20
C HIS A 100 -2.26 50.60 -24.98
N ASN A 101 -2.45 50.18 -26.23
CA ASN A 101 -1.39 49.62 -27.05
C ASN A 101 -0.45 50.70 -27.61
N VAL A 102 -0.92 51.94 -27.79
CA VAL A 102 -0.08 53.05 -28.27
C VAL A 102 1.10 53.30 -27.33
N LEU A 103 0.85 53.27 -26.02
CA LEU A 103 1.91 53.43 -25.03
C LEU A 103 2.78 52.17 -24.94
N ALA A 104 2.17 50.98 -25.07
CA ALA A 104 2.92 49.72 -25.08
C ALA A 104 3.88 49.65 -26.27
N ASP A 105 3.44 49.96 -27.49
CA ASP A 105 4.25 49.92 -28.72
C ASP A 105 5.32 51.01 -28.75
N ALA A 106 5.04 52.19 -28.18
CA ALA A 106 6.03 53.26 -28.03
C ALA A 106 7.12 52.89 -27.01
N LEU A 107 6.75 52.20 -25.92
CA LEU A 107 7.68 51.82 -24.85
C LEU A 107 8.36 50.46 -25.10
N PHE A 108 7.78 49.58 -25.92
CA PHE A 108 8.28 48.22 -26.15
C PHE A 108 9.73 48.16 -26.68
N PRO A 109 10.21 49.04 -27.58
CA PRO A 109 11.61 49.05 -28.00
C PRO A 109 12.60 49.31 -26.86
N VAL A 110 12.14 49.99 -25.79
CA VAL A 110 12.95 50.32 -24.61
C VAL A 110 12.75 49.29 -23.49
N ILE A 111 11.49 48.95 -23.19
CA ILE A 111 11.12 48.04 -22.09
C ILE A 111 11.28 46.57 -22.49
N GLY A 112 11.10 46.21 -23.76
CA GLY A 112 11.21 44.83 -24.26
C GLY A 112 12.59 44.21 -24.03
N PRO A 113 13.71 44.87 -24.40
CA PRO A 113 15.05 44.41 -24.06
C PRO A 113 15.29 44.35 -22.55
N ALA A 114 14.83 45.36 -21.79
CA ALA A 114 15.01 45.44 -20.35
C ALA A 114 14.27 44.32 -19.60
N THR A 115 13.03 44.02 -19.98
CA THR A 115 12.20 42.95 -19.40
C THR A 115 12.76 41.57 -19.74
N ARG A 116 13.20 41.34 -20.98
CA ARG A 116 13.84 40.08 -21.36
C ARG A 116 15.12 39.82 -20.56
N LYS A 117 15.95 40.86 -20.37
CA LYS A 117 17.16 40.82 -19.55
C LYS A 117 16.84 40.58 -18.08
N ALA A 118 15.84 41.27 -17.53
CA ALA A 118 15.44 41.09 -16.13
C ALA A 118 14.91 39.67 -15.86
N ILE A 119 14.10 39.13 -16.77
CA ILE A 119 13.55 37.76 -16.66
C ILE A 119 14.67 36.74 -16.78
N SER A 120 15.59 36.86 -17.74
CA SER A 120 16.69 35.91 -17.89
C SER A 120 17.60 35.90 -16.67
N THR A 121 17.95 37.08 -16.13
CA THR A 121 18.76 37.20 -14.92
C THR A 121 18.06 36.58 -13.71
N ALA A 122 16.76 36.85 -13.53
CA ALA A 122 15.98 36.27 -12.42
C ALA A 122 15.88 34.74 -12.53
N LEU A 123 15.76 34.19 -13.74
CA LEU A 123 15.69 32.75 -13.99
C LEU A 123 17.04 32.07 -13.72
N GLU A 124 18.14 32.66 -14.17
CA GLU A 124 19.50 32.17 -13.88
C GLU A 124 19.80 32.19 -12.37
N GLU A 125 19.44 33.28 -11.67
CA GLU A 125 19.58 33.41 -10.22
C GLU A 125 18.75 32.35 -9.47
N MET A 126 17.51 32.11 -9.91
CA MET A 126 16.62 31.10 -9.33
C MET A 126 17.18 29.68 -9.52
N ILE A 127 17.59 29.34 -10.74
CA ILE A 127 18.17 28.01 -11.05
C ILE A 127 19.43 27.78 -10.21
N GLN A 128 20.29 28.79 -10.07
CA GLN A 128 21.50 28.68 -9.28
C GLN A 128 21.20 28.47 -7.78
N SER A 129 20.18 29.15 -7.24
CA SER A 129 19.73 28.98 -5.84
C SER A 129 19.13 27.59 -5.55
N LEU A 130 18.43 27.01 -6.53
CA LEU A 130 17.82 25.67 -6.43
C LEU A 130 18.88 24.57 -6.45
N ASN A 131 19.86 24.66 -7.35
CA ASN A 131 20.96 23.69 -7.42
C ASN A 131 21.75 23.64 -6.10
N GLN A 132 22.05 24.79 -5.52
CA GLN A 132 22.77 24.87 -4.25
C GLN A 132 21.96 24.31 -3.07
N THR A 133 20.64 24.48 -3.07
CA THR A 133 19.76 23.90 -2.04
C THR A 133 19.62 22.38 -2.19
N LEU A 134 19.57 21.88 -3.44
CA LEU A 134 19.44 20.47 -3.75
C LEU A 134 20.69 19.67 -3.36
N GLU A 135 21.88 20.17 -3.66
CA GLU A 135 23.17 19.51 -3.33
C GLU A 135 23.33 19.24 -1.82
N HIS A 136 22.73 20.07 -0.96
CA HIS A 136 22.84 19.92 0.50
C HIS A 136 21.68 19.16 1.16
N SER A 137 20.59 18.92 0.45
CA SER A 137 19.40 18.25 1.01
C SER A 137 19.46 16.71 1.01
N LEU A 138 20.27 16.12 0.13
CA LEU A 138 20.31 14.66 -0.12
C LEU A 138 21.73 14.05 -0.14
N SER A 139 22.74 14.79 0.35
CA SER A 139 24.12 14.26 0.49
C SER A 139 24.25 13.27 1.66
N PRO A 140 25.14 12.26 1.62
CA PRO A 140 25.44 11.37 2.76
C PRO A 140 25.83 12.11 4.04
N GLN A 141 26.36 13.34 3.93
CA GLN A 141 26.71 14.20 5.08
C GLN A 141 25.46 14.74 5.80
N SER A 142 24.32 14.89 5.10
CA SER A 142 23.06 15.37 5.69
C SER A 142 22.50 14.41 6.73
N PHE A 143 22.73 13.11 6.58
CA PHE A 143 22.35 12.10 7.58
C PHE A 143 23.20 12.18 8.84
N GLN A 144 24.50 12.48 8.72
CA GLN A 144 25.37 12.73 9.88
C GLN A 144 24.94 13.98 10.65
N TRP A 145 24.63 15.07 9.96
CA TRP A 145 24.14 16.32 10.58
C TRP A 145 22.76 16.16 11.23
N ARG A 146 21.89 15.30 10.69
CA ARG A 146 20.61 14.95 11.33
C ARG A 146 20.80 14.19 12.63
N TRP A 147 21.73 13.24 12.65
CA TRP A 147 22.08 12.50 13.86
C TRP A 147 22.73 13.42 14.91
N GLU A 148 23.60 14.32 14.46
CA GLU A 148 24.23 15.32 15.31
C GLU A 148 23.21 16.32 15.88
N ALA A 149 22.24 16.78 15.08
CA ALA A 149 21.15 17.66 15.50
C ALA A 149 20.31 17.04 16.62
N GLN A 150 20.02 15.74 16.49
CA GLN A 150 19.31 14.98 17.50
C GLN A 150 20.14 14.79 18.79
N ARG A 151 21.46 14.69 18.68
CA ARG A 151 22.36 14.54 19.84
C ARG A 151 22.62 15.86 20.57
N THR A 152 22.68 16.98 19.85
CA THR A 152 23.00 18.30 20.41
C THR A 152 21.77 19.13 20.78
N GLY A 153 20.55 18.65 20.49
CA GLY A 153 19.30 19.39 20.73
C GLY A 153 19.13 20.64 19.86
N LYS A 154 19.96 20.77 18.81
CA LYS A 154 19.93 21.87 17.83
C LYS A 154 19.08 21.44 16.65
N SER A 155 18.36 22.36 15.99
CA SER A 155 17.61 21.97 14.80
C SER A 155 18.55 21.56 13.65
N PHE A 156 18.10 20.65 12.77
CA PHE A 156 18.88 20.29 11.56
C PHE A 156 19.25 21.55 10.74
N ALA A 157 18.33 22.52 10.70
CA ALA A 157 18.57 23.82 10.09
C ALA A 157 19.72 24.59 10.76
N GLU A 158 19.84 24.57 12.10
CA GLU A 158 20.95 25.21 12.83
C GLU A 158 22.30 24.56 12.49
N ILE A 159 22.39 23.24 12.41
CA ILE A 159 23.66 22.56 12.08
C ILE A 159 24.09 22.86 10.64
N VAL A 160 23.13 22.92 9.72
CA VAL A 160 23.38 23.31 8.32
C VAL A 160 23.73 24.81 8.21
N LEU A 161 23.03 25.68 8.96
CA LEU A 161 23.23 27.14 8.96
C LEU A 161 24.53 27.59 9.62
N LEU A 162 24.96 26.92 10.70
CA LEU A 162 26.26 27.19 11.34
C LEU A 162 27.44 26.94 10.39
N ARG A 163 27.20 26.25 9.27
CA ARG A 163 28.20 25.96 8.23
C ARG A 163 27.86 26.57 6.86
N THR A 164 26.79 27.35 6.73
CA THR A 164 26.41 28.03 5.49
C THR A 164 26.26 29.53 5.74
N LEU A 165 27.35 30.27 5.51
CA LEU A 165 27.34 31.72 5.43
C LEU A 165 26.56 32.13 4.18
N VAL A 166 25.48 32.91 4.32
CA VAL A 166 24.65 33.35 3.18
C VAL A 166 25.44 34.35 2.32
N TYR A 167 25.93 35.42 2.94
CA TYR A 167 26.94 36.32 2.39
C TYR A 167 27.58 37.17 3.49
N ARG A 168 28.78 37.70 3.22
CA ARG A 168 29.45 38.70 4.05
C ARG A 168 30.15 39.72 3.16
N VAL A 169 30.13 40.98 3.54
CA VAL A 169 30.88 42.04 2.85
C VAL A 169 32.25 42.15 3.51
N GLU A 170 33.30 41.86 2.74
CA GLU A 170 34.69 41.85 3.21
C GLU A 170 35.29 43.25 3.17
N GLN A 171 35.05 43.99 2.07
CA GLN A 171 35.61 45.32 1.86
C GLN A 171 34.67 46.21 1.04
N ILE A 172 34.73 47.52 1.26
CA ILE A 172 33.96 48.52 0.51
C ILE A 172 34.90 49.65 0.10
N PHE A 173 34.84 50.03 -1.17
CA PHE A 173 35.64 51.08 -1.77
C PHE A 173 34.72 52.16 -2.30
N LEU A 174 35.02 53.41 -1.99
CA LEU A 174 34.45 54.58 -2.63
C LEU A 174 35.53 55.16 -3.55
N ILE A 175 35.24 55.25 -4.85
CA ILE A 175 36.23 55.61 -5.88
C ILE A 175 35.67 56.79 -6.68
N HIS A 176 36.52 57.77 -6.99
CA HIS A 176 36.15 58.90 -7.83
C HIS A 176 36.00 58.47 -9.29
N LYS A 177 34.88 58.83 -9.93
CA LYS A 177 34.52 58.31 -11.26
C LYS A 177 35.42 58.80 -12.39
N GLU A 178 35.89 60.05 -12.30
CA GLU A 178 36.68 60.66 -13.38
C GLU A 178 38.18 60.37 -13.25
N SER A 179 38.72 60.31 -12.04
CA SER A 179 40.15 60.09 -11.80
C SER A 179 40.52 58.66 -11.46
N GLY A 180 39.55 57.82 -11.07
CA GLY A 180 39.81 56.44 -10.62
C GLY A 180 40.52 56.32 -9.27
N LEU A 181 40.73 57.45 -8.59
CA LEU A 181 41.40 57.51 -7.30
C LEU A 181 40.45 57.09 -6.17
N LEU A 182 41.03 56.49 -5.13
CA LEU A 182 40.30 56.10 -3.94
C LEU A 182 39.88 57.35 -3.14
N LEU A 183 38.60 57.42 -2.78
CA LEU A 183 38.06 58.42 -1.87
C LEU A 183 38.02 57.89 -0.44
N GLN A 184 37.57 56.64 -0.26
CA GLN A 184 37.49 55.99 1.05
C GLN A 184 37.49 54.47 0.95
N HIS A 185 38.00 53.77 1.97
CA HIS A 185 38.00 52.31 2.07
C HIS A 185 37.64 51.79 3.46
N LEU A 186 36.89 50.70 3.48
CA LEU A 186 36.42 50.04 4.70
C LEU A 186 36.64 48.53 4.63
N VAL A 187 37.10 47.94 5.74
CA VAL A 187 37.43 46.51 5.84
C VAL A 187 36.77 45.89 7.07
N THR A 188 36.17 44.71 6.88
CA THR A 188 35.67 43.88 7.99
C THR A 188 36.82 43.26 8.78
N LYS A 189 36.69 43.19 10.11
CA LYS A 189 37.69 42.57 11.02
C LYS A 189 38.05 41.15 10.56
N HIS A 190 39.35 40.83 10.49
CA HIS A 190 39.93 39.52 10.09
C HIS A 190 40.04 39.21 8.58
N VAL A 191 40.07 40.21 7.69
CA VAL A 191 40.41 40.04 6.28
C VAL A 191 41.81 40.63 6.02
N PRO A 192 42.71 39.94 5.28
CA PRO A 192 44.00 40.54 4.90
C PRO A 192 43.76 41.81 4.08
N ILE A 193 44.37 42.92 4.52
CA ILE A 193 44.29 44.21 3.85
C ILE A 193 45.12 44.11 2.56
N GLN A 194 44.47 44.20 1.41
CA GLN A 194 45.13 44.46 0.14
C GLN A 194 45.30 45.98 0.00
N ASP A 195 46.31 46.42 -0.75
CA ASP A 195 46.56 47.84 -0.99
C ASP A 195 45.34 48.49 -1.67
N PRO A 196 44.63 49.42 -0.99
CA PRO A 196 43.37 49.94 -1.48
C PRO A 196 43.49 50.72 -2.79
N ASP A 197 44.61 51.42 -2.98
CA ASP A 197 44.86 52.23 -4.18
C ASP A 197 45.10 51.35 -5.41
N LEU A 198 45.77 50.21 -5.24
CA LEU A 198 45.95 49.23 -6.31
C LEU A 198 44.61 48.64 -6.78
N VAL A 199 43.70 48.35 -5.84
CA VAL A 199 42.38 47.80 -6.17
C VAL A 199 41.53 48.84 -6.88
N ALA A 200 41.55 50.10 -6.44
CA ALA A 200 40.85 51.20 -7.10
C ALA A 200 41.38 51.44 -8.53
N ALA A 201 42.70 51.44 -8.72
CA ALA A 201 43.33 51.57 -10.03
C ALA A 201 42.97 50.39 -10.94
N MET A 202 42.99 49.15 -10.43
CA MET A 202 42.61 47.95 -11.17
C MET A 202 41.14 48.01 -11.61
N LEU A 203 40.22 48.36 -10.72
CA LEU A 203 38.78 48.43 -11.05
C LEU A 203 38.51 49.50 -12.10
N THR A 204 39.17 50.66 -12.00
CA THR A 204 39.08 51.73 -13.00
C THR A 204 39.61 51.26 -14.35
N ALA A 205 40.80 50.67 -14.39
CA ALA A 205 41.40 50.16 -15.62
C ALA A 205 40.56 49.07 -16.31
N ILE A 206 39.93 48.18 -15.53
CA ILE A 206 39.02 47.15 -16.07
C ILE A 206 37.78 47.80 -16.67
N GLN A 207 37.21 48.81 -16.01
CA GLN A 207 36.05 49.54 -16.54
C GLN A 207 36.38 50.27 -17.83
N ASP A 208 37.51 50.96 -17.88
CA ASP A 208 37.94 51.71 -19.08
C ASP A 208 38.23 50.76 -20.24
N PHE A 209 38.94 49.65 -19.98
CA PHE A 209 39.17 48.61 -20.98
C PHE A 209 37.87 48.06 -21.57
N ILE A 210 36.84 47.84 -20.73
CA ILE A 210 35.56 47.30 -21.18
C ILE A 210 34.76 48.34 -21.97
N LYS A 211 34.74 49.60 -21.51
CA LYS A 211 34.09 50.69 -22.25
C LYS A 211 34.69 50.84 -23.65
N ASP A 212 36.02 50.80 -23.74
CA ASP A 212 36.76 50.93 -25.01
C ASP A 212 36.57 49.70 -25.91
N SER A 213 36.57 48.50 -25.34
CA SER A 213 36.50 47.25 -26.11
C SER A 213 35.10 46.93 -26.65
N PHE A 214 34.04 47.31 -25.93
CA PHE A 214 32.65 46.92 -26.25
C PHE A 214 31.77 48.08 -26.76
N ASN A 215 32.35 49.27 -26.97
CA ASN A 215 31.66 50.43 -27.55
C ASN A 215 30.33 50.76 -26.84
N VAL A 216 30.36 50.69 -25.51
CA VAL A 216 29.19 50.75 -24.65
C VAL A 216 28.70 52.20 -24.52
N GLN A 217 27.38 52.43 -24.59
CA GLN A 217 26.80 53.77 -24.42
C GLN A 217 27.08 54.31 -23.00
N LYS A 218 27.15 55.65 -22.86
CA LYS A 218 27.32 56.34 -21.57
C LYS A 218 26.22 55.88 -20.58
N GLY A 219 26.59 55.03 -19.62
CA GLY A 219 25.71 54.57 -18.54
C GLY A 219 25.62 53.05 -18.34
N ASP A 220 26.06 52.23 -19.30
CA ASP A 220 26.13 50.77 -19.12
C ASP A 220 27.51 50.36 -18.60
N GLY A 221 27.70 50.49 -17.28
CA GLY A 221 28.90 50.06 -16.57
C GLY A 221 28.86 48.60 -16.10
N ILE A 222 29.99 48.08 -15.66
CA ILE A 222 30.07 46.75 -15.05
C ILE A 222 29.39 46.80 -13.68
N LYS A 223 28.25 46.13 -13.53
CA LYS A 223 27.52 46.09 -12.25
C LYS A 223 28.01 45.01 -11.28
N SER A 224 28.67 43.97 -11.78
CA SER A 224 29.23 42.90 -10.94
C SER A 224 30.37 42.16 -11.63
N LEU A 225 31.41 41.82 -10.87
CA LEU A 225 32.53 40.95 -11.27
C LEU A 225 32.57 39.74 -10.34
N ARG A 226 32.77 38.53 -10.87
CA ARG A 226 32.87 37.30 -10.05
C ARG A 226 34.24 36.66 -10.24
N PHE A 227 34.96 36.46 -9.14
CA PHE A 227 36.27 35.81 -9.11
C PHE A 227 36.27 34.71 -8.03
N GLY A 228 36.08 33.46 -8.46
CA GLY A 228 35.95 32.31 -7.56
C GLY A 228 34.78 32.46 -6.59
N GLU A 229 35.07 32.48 -5.29
CA GLU A 229 34.07 32.64 -4.21
C GLU A 229 33.77 34.10 -3.85
N VAL A 230 34.46 35.05 -4.49
CA VAL A 230 34.33 36.49 -4.24
C VAL A 230 33.59 37.15 -5.38
N ILE A 231 32.62 37.99 -5.04
CA ILE A 231 31.82 38.79 -5.95
C ILE A 231 32.06 40.25 -5.62
N ILE A 232 32.43 41.05 -6.62
CA ILE A 232 32.54 42.50 -6.50
C ILE A 232 31.27 43.08 -7.11
N TRP A 233 30.49 43.81 -6.32
CA TRP A 233 29.36 44.60 -6.81
C TRP A 233 29.76 46.05 -6.95
N ILE A 234 29.39 46.66 -8.07
CA ILE A 234 29.73 48.05 -8.36
C ILE A 234 28.43 48.81 -8.60
N GLU A 235 28.21 49.85 -7.80
CA GLU A 235 27.12 50.81 -7.99
C GLU A 235 27.71 52.17 -8.36
N GLU A 236 27.23 52.73 -9.46
CA GLU A 236 27.72 53.99 -9.99
C GLU A 236 26.80 55.15 -9.61
N GLY A 237 27.39 56.21 -9.07
CA GLY A 237 26.77 57.51 -8.91
C GLY A 237 27.16 58.46 -10.06
N PRO A 238 26.72 59.72 -10.01
CA PRO A 238 27.09 60.74 -10.99
C PRO A 238 28.59 61.03 -11.03
N GLN A 239 29.28 60.99 -9.89
CA GLN A 239 30.69 61.45 -9.78
C GLN A 239 31.61 60.51 -8.97
N ALA A 240 31.04 59.52 -8.31
CA ALA A 240 31.77 58.49 -7.58
C ALA A 240 31.12 57.13 -7.85
N LEU A 241 31.79 56.06 -7.49
CA LEU A 241 31.26 54.70 -7.51
C LEU A 241 31.59 53.99 -6.19
N ILE A 242 30.71 53.10 -5.76
CA ILE A 242 30.95 52.19 -4.64
C ILE A 242 31.21 50.80 -5.20
N ALA A 243 32.34 50.20 -4.81
CA ALA A 243 32.66 48.81 -5.08
C ALA A 243 32.67 48.00 -3.77
N ALA A 244 31.77 47.03 -3.64
CA ALA A 244 31.66 46.14 -2.48
C ALA A 244 32.21 44.74 -2.83
N ILE A 245 33.22 44.28 -2.09
CA ILE A 245 33.76 42.93 -2.17
C ILE A 245 32.99 42.01 -1.22
N ILE A 246 32.32 41.02 -1.77
CA ILE A 246 31.34 40.18 -1.08
C ILE A 246 31.73 38.71 -1.26
N ARG A 247 31.72 37.94 -0.16
CA ARG A 247 31.85 36.48 -0.21
C ARG A 247 30.48 35.84 0.04
N GLY A 248 30.04 34.97 -0.86
CA GLY A 248 28.69 34.39 -0.86
C GLY A 248 27.71 35.12 -1.79
N ASN A 249 26.41 34.85 -1.68
CA ASN A 249 25.40 35.38 -2.60
C ASN A 249 24.46 36.37 -1.87
N PRO A 250 24.71 37.69 -1.94
CA PRO A 250 23.86 38.70 -1.31
C PRO A 250 22.48 38.80 -1.99
N PRO A 251 21.40 39.07 -1.23
CA PRO A 251 20.07 39.32 -1.78
C PRO A 251 20.02 40.69 -2.50
N GLN A 252 19.09 40.86 -3.44
CA GLN A 252 18.93 42.13 -4.18
C GLN A 252 18.64 43.33 -3.27
N GLU A 253 18.02 43.13 -2.11
CA GLU A 253 17.83 44.18 -1.09
C GLU A 253 19.15 44.85 -0.68
N PHE A 254 20.26 44.10 -0.69
CA PHE A 254 21.57 44.67 -0.35
C PHE A 254 22.07 45.67 -1.41
N ARG A 255 21.69 45.50 -2.68
CA ARG A 255 22.01 46.48 -3.74
C ARG A 255 21.32 47.82 -3.48
N LEU A 256 20.10 47.81 -2.94
CA LEU A 256 19.40 49.04 -2.52
C LEU A 256 20.16 49.76 -1.41
N VAL A 257 20.77 49.02 -0.48
CA VAL A 257 21.60 49.60 0.59
C VAL A 257 22.83 50.33 0.02
N LEU A 258 23.51 49.74 -0.96
CA LEU A 258 24.64 50.39 -1.65
C LEU A 258 24.22 51.66 -2.40
N GLN A 259 23.06 51.63 -3.04
CA GLN A 259 22.49 52.78 -3.76
C GLN A 259 22.13 53.92 -2.80
N GLU A 260 21.48 53.60 -1.67
CA GLU A 260 21.16 54.60 -0.65
C GLU A 260 22.44 55.22 -0.04
N ALA A 261 23.49 54.42 0.16
CA ALA A 261 24.76 54.90 0.67
C ALA A 261 25.45 55.88 -0.31
N ILE A 262 25.53 55.55 -1.60
CA ILE A 262 26.16 56.44 -2.59
C ILE A 262 25.35 57.73 -2.79
N GLU A 263 24.01 57.66 -2.72
CA GLU A 263 23.15 58.84 -2.75
C GLU A 263 23.39 59.75 -1.54
N LYS A 264 23.44 59.20 -0.32
CA LYS A 264 23.76 59.96 0.91
C LYS A 264 25.11 60.64 0.81
N ILE A 265 26.13 59.94 0.30
CA ILE A 265 27.47 60.47 0.13
C ILE A 265 27.47 61.61 -0.90
N HIS A 266 26.78 61.45 -2.03
CA HIS A 266 26.67 62.52 -3.02
C HIS A 266 25.90 63.73 -2.52
N LEU A 267 24.87 63.55 -1.69
CA LEU A 267 24.14 64.66 -1.07
C LEU A 267 25.02 65.44 -0.09
N LYS A 268 25.86 64.74 0.70
CA LYS A 268 26.73 65.36 1.71
C LYS A 268 27.99 66.01 1.12
N PHE A 269 28.60 65.39 0.10
CA PHE A 269 29.94 65.75 -0.42
C PHE A 269 29.92 66.21 -1.90
N SER A 270 28.80 66.80 -2.35
CA SER A 270 28.61 67.13 -3.78
C SER A 270 29.65 68.10 -4.37
N GLN A 271 30.21 69.02 -3.57
CA GLN A 271 31.19 70.00 -4.05
C GLN A 271 32.61 69.48 -3.94
N GLU A 272 32.87 68.68 -2.90
CA GLU A 272 34.14 68.07 -2.55
C GLU A 272 34.51 66.99 -3.56
N ILE A 273 33.53 66.18 -4.00
CA ILE A 273 33.74 65.19 -5.06
C ILE A 273 34.03 65.88 -6.41
N LYS A 274 33.38 67.02 -6.70
CA LYS A 274 33.61 67.79 -7.95
C LYS A 274 35.01 68.35 -8.09
N HIS A 275 35.62 68.76 -6.99
CA HIS A 275 36.94 69.40 -6.97
C HIS A 275 38.02 68.47 -6.42
N PHE A 276 37.78 67.16 -6.46
CA PHE A 276 38.69 66.19 -5.89
C PHE A 276 40.03 66.16 -6.63
N ALA A 277 41.10 66.50 -5.91
CA ALA A 277 42.47 66.53 -6.40
C ALA A 277 43.41 65.61 -5.60
N GLY A 278 42.86 64.55 -4.97
CA GLY A 278 43.65 63.55 -4.24
C GLY A 278 43.69 63.69 -2.72
N ASP A 279 42.89 64.58 -2.13
CA ASP A 279 42.79 64.73 -0.66
C ASP A 279 41.66 63.85 -0.10
N THR A 280 42.04 62.77 0.59
CA THR A 280 41.10 61.77 1.13
C THR A 280 40.62 62.08 2.55
N GLU A 281 41.26 63.00 3.28
CA GLU A 281 40.93 63.27 4.70
C GLU A 281 39.51 63.82 4.87
N LEU A 282 39.02 64.57 3.88
CA LEU A 282 37.67 65.13 3.86
C LEU A 282 36.57 64.05 3.81
N PHE A 283 36.91 62.84 3.36
CA PHE A 283 35.98 61.72 3.21
C PHE A 283 35.96 60.78 4.42
N ASP A 284 36.71 61.08 5.49
CA ASP A 284 36.66 60.29 6.73
C ASP A 284 35.28 60.28 7.39
N VAL A 285 34.51 61.35 7.22
CA VAL A 285 33.13 61.46 7.72
C VAL A 285 32.18 60.53 6.94
N SER A 286 32.49 60.19 5.68
CA SER A 286 31.69 59.25 4.87
C SER A 286 31.77 57.79 5.35
N LYS A 287 32.74 57.50 6.22
CA LYS A 287 32.94 56.17 6.81
C LYS A 287 31.70 55.66 7.53
N LEU A 288 30.97 56.54 8.24
CA LEU A 288 29.76 56.18 8.96
C LEU A 288 28.64 55.71 8.02
N ASP A 289 28.50 56.35 6.85
CA ASP A 289 27.48 55.99 5.86
C ASP A 289 27.82 54.68 5.14
N LEU A 290 29.12 54.37 5.02
CA LEU A 290 29.62 53.15 4.41
C LEU A 290 29.71 51.97 5.39
N GLU A 291 29.78 52.21 6.70
CA GLU A 291 29.75 51.16 7.74
C GLU A 291 28.44 50.37 7.73
N ASP A 292 27.31 51.03 7.43
CA ASP A 292 26.00 50.38 7.27
C ASP A 292 25.99 49.35 6.14
N CYS A 293 26.92 49.45 5.20
CA CYS A 293 27.08 48.51 4.09
C CYS A 293 27.95 47.29 4.47
N LEU A 294 28.71 47.31 5.58
CA LEU A 294 29.48 46.18 6.09
C LEU A 294 28.58 45.16 6.83
N VAL A 295 27.60 44.61 6.11
CA VAL A 295 26.60 43.72 6.70
C VAL A 295 27.09 42.26 6.72
N VAL A 296 26.97 41.63 7.90
CA VAL A 296 27.08 40.16 8.06
C VAL A 296 25.72 39.62 8.49
N LYS A 297 24.99 38.97 7.58
CA LYS A 297 23.66 38.38 7.87
C LYS A 297 23.75 36.85 8.00
N TYR A 298 23.55 36.36 9.21
CA TYR A 298 23.21 34.95 9.48
C TYR A 298 21.68 34.80 9.51
N LYS A 299 21.13 33.79 8.81
CA LYS A 299 19.67 33.58 8.77
C LYS A 299 19.20 33.05 10.14
N SER A 300 18.36 33.80 10.85
CA SER A 300 17.71 33.30 12.07
C SER A 300 16.48 32.44 11.70
N ALA A 301 16.32 31.31 12.38
CA ALA A 301 15.27 30.35 12.08
C ALA A 301 13.97 30.70 12.82
N THR A 302 12.86 30.83 12.07
CA THR A 302 11.52 30.77 12.64
C THR A 302 11.19 29.33 13.04
N LYS A 303 10.90 29.08 14.33
CA LYS A 303 10.49 27.76 14.84
C LYS A 303 9.18 27.32 14.18
N LYS A 304 9.20 26.22 13.41
CA LYS A 304 7.97 25.50 13.01
C LYS A 304 7.84 24.22 13.84
N ASN A 305 6.61 23.96 14.28
CA ASN A 305 6.28 22.88 15.22
C ASN A 305 5.99 21.59 14.44
N TYR A 306 6.93 20.64 14.42
CA TYR A 306 6.86 19.39 13.66
C TYR A 306 6.10 18.26 14.38
N THR A 307 5.34 18.57 15.42
CA THR A 307 4.59 17.58 16.22
C THR A 307 3.64 16.74 15.37
N TYR A 308 2.93 17.36 14.42
CA TYR A 308 2.02 16.66 13.52
C TYR A 308 2.70 15.65 12.57
N ALA A 309 3.94 15.93 12.14
CA ALA A 309 4.69 15.00 11.30
C ALA A 309 5.11 13.74 12.06
N TRP A 310 5.51 13.88 13.34
CA TRP A 310 5.81 12.75 14.22
C TRP A 310 4.57 11.93 14.58
N ILE A 311 3.42 12.59 14.80
CA ILE A 311 2.14 11.89 15.02
C ILE A 311 1.77 11.04 13.79
N LEU A 312 1.89 11.59 12.57
CA LEU A 312 1.57 10.87 11.34
C LEU A 312 2.51 9.67 11.10
N LEU A 313 3.81 9.83 11.38
CA LEU A 313 4.79 8.73 11.35
C LEU A 313 4.47 7.65 12.39
N GLY A 314 4.07 8.04 13.60
CA GLY A 314 3.65 7.11 14.65
C GLY A 314 2.41 6.30 14.24
N VAL A 315 1.40 6.95 13.67
CA VAL A 315 0.19 6.28 13.18
C VAL A 315 0.51 5.31 12.04
N MET A 316 1.36 5.69 11.08
CA MET A 316 1.80 4.77 10.03
C MET A 316 2.57 3.58 10.60
N ALA A 317 3.47 3.79 11.55
CA ALA A 317 4.22 2.69 12.17
C ALA A 317 3.29 1.71 12.91
N ILE A 318 2.25 2.22 13.59
CA ILE A 318 1.22 1.37 14.23
C ILE A 318 0.40 0.63 13.18
N ALA A 319 0.00 1.29 12.08
CA ALA A 319 -0.75 0.65 11.00
C ALA A 319 0.06 -0.48 10.32
N PHE A 320 1.35 -0.24 10.03
CA PHE A 320 2.24 -1.27 9.48
C PHE A 320 2.54 -2.37 10.49
N GLY A 321 2.74 -2.03 11.75
CA GLY A 321 2.98 -3.01 12.82
C GLY A 321 1.77 -3.92 13.04
N THR A 322 0.57 -3.36 13.09
CA THR A 322 -0.68 -4.12 13.20
C THR A 322 -0.90 -4.99 11.96
N TRP A 323 -0.75 -4.44 10.75
CA TRP A 323 -0.87 -5.21 9.51
C TRP A 323 0.14 -6.36 9.44
N GLY A 324 1.41 -6.11 9.79
CA GLY A 324 2.46 -7.12 9.87
C GLY A 324 2.13 -8.21 10.89
N PHE A 325 1.67 -7.83 12.09
CA PHE A 325 1.28 -8.78 13.14
C PHE A 325 0.13 -9.68 12.69
N PHE A 326 -0.94 -9.13 12.11
CA PHE A 326 -2.06 -9.93 11.60
C PHE A 326 -1.64 -10.87 10.47
N SER A 327 -0.81 -10.37 9.54
CA SER A 327 -0.30 -11.16 8.41
C SER A 327 0.61 -12.33 8.86
N ILE A 328 1.49 -12.09 9.84
CA ILE A 328 2.33 -13.13 10.44
C ILE A 328 1.47 -14.15 11.20
N ARG A 329 0.52 -13.70 12.01
CA ARG A 329 -0.36 -14.58 12.79
C ARG A 329 -1.18 -15.48 11.89
N GLU A 330 -1.70 -14.97 10.78
CA GLU A 330 -2.46 -15.75 9.80
C GLU A 330 -1.57 -16.81 9.11
N LYS A 331 -0.34 -16.46 8.71
CA LYS A 331 0.64 -17.42 8.17
C LYS A 331 0.98 -18.53 9.18
N LEU A 332 1.11 -18.20 10.46
CA LEU A 332 1.35 -19.19 11.51
C LEU A 332 0.17 -20.15 11.67
N ARG A 333 -1.06 -19.63 11.73
CA ARG A 333 -2.28 -20.47 11.79
C ARG A 333 -2.40 -21.39 10.58
N TRP A 334 -2.13 -20.87 9.38
CA TRP A 334 -2.11 -21.65 8.15
C TRP A 334 -1.11 -22.81 8.21
N ARG A 335 0.13 -22.55 8.65
CA ARG A 335 1.15 -23.60 8.82
C ARG A 335 0.71 -24.65 9.84
N SER A 336 0.15 -24.24 10.97
CA SER A 336 -0.38 -25.17 11.98
C SER A 336 -1.53 -26.02 11.42
N TYR A 337 -2.40 -25.45 10.60
CA TYR A 337 -3.47 -26.19 9.94
C TYR A 337 -2.92 -27.23 8.95
N LEU A 338 -1.99 -26.86 8.07
CA LEU A 338 -1.33 -27.80 7.16
C LEU A 338 -0.60 -28.92 7.93
N GLN A 339 0.08 -28.58 9.02
CA GLN A 339 0.77 -29.56 9.86
C GLN A 339 -0.23 -30.53 10.50
N LYS A 340 -1.33 -30.02 11.08
CA LYS A 340 -2.39 -30.87 11.64
C LYS A 340 -2.97 -31.78 10.58
N LEU A 341 -3.22 -31.25 9.38
CA LEU A 341 -3.83 -32.01 8.30
C LEU A 341 -2.90 -33.11 7.76
N ASN A 342 -1.59 -32.84 7.64
CA ASN A 342 -0.59 -33.85 7.30
C ASN A 342 -0.34 -34.87 8.42
N SER A 343 -0.58 -34.50 9.68
CA SER A 343 -0.48 -35.43 10.81
C SER A 343 -1.70 -36.34 10.94
N GLN A 344 -2.82 -36.01 10.28
CA GLN A 344 -3.99 -36.86 10.31
C GLN A 344 -3.77 -38.07 9.40
N PRO A 345 -3.97 -39.29 9.92
CA PRO A 345 -3.90 -40.47 9.09
C PRO A 345 -5.00 -40.46 8.03
N GLY A 346 -4.73 -41.06 6.86
CA GLY A 346 -5.71 -41.13 5.76
C GLY A 346 -5.93 -39.82 5.00
N ILE A 347 -5.14 -38.78 5.25
CA ILE A 347 -5.14 -37.54 4.47
C ILE A 347 -3.73 -37.27 3.97
N VAL A 348 -3.58 -37.07 2.66
CA VAL A 348 -2.30 -36.77 2.02
C VAL A 348 -2.44 -35.49 1.23
N VAL A 349 -1.72 -34.45 1.62
CA VAL A 349 -1.66 -33.20 0.85
C VAL A 349 -0.65 -33.36 -0.28
N ILE A 350 -1.11 -33.16 -1.51
CA ILE A 350 -0.26 -33.19 -2.70
C ILE A 350 0.35 -31.80 -2.94
N SER A 351 -0.46 -30.75 -2.81
CA SER A 351 0.00 -29.39 -3.06
C SER A 351 -0.79 -28.38 -2.25
N SER A 352 -0.10 -27.32 -1.85
CA SER A 352 -0.71 -26.15 -1.22
C SER A 352 -0.10 -24.89 -1.78
N HIS A 353 -0.91 -23.92 -2.18
CA HIS A 353 -0.45 -22.61 -2.63
C HIS A 353 -1.41 -21.51 -2.16
N GLN A 354 -0.91 -20.28 -2.10
CA GLN A 354 -1.68 -19.11 -1.71
C GLN A 354 -1.87 -18.21 -2.93
N SER A 355 -3.11 -17.83 -3.22
CA SER A 355 -3.44 -16.94 -4.35
C SER A 355 -4.56 -15.98 -3.96
N PHE A 356 -4.41 -14.69 -4.26
CA PHE A 356 -5.38 -13.61 -3.98
C PHE A 356 -5.95 -13.62 -2.54
N GLY A 357 -5.10 -13.86 -1.53
CA GLY A 357 -5.51 -13.91 -0.12
C GLY A 357 -6.32 -15.15 0.29
N LYS A 358 -6.48 -16.12 -0.61
CA LYS A 358 -7.07 -17.44 -0.36
C LYS A 358 -5.99 -18.53 -0.40
N TYR A 359 -6.25 -19.60 0.32
CA TYR A 359 -5.39 -20.77 0.39
C TYR A 359 -6.03 -21.93 -0.35
N PHE A 360 -5.31 -22.50 -1.31
CA PHE A 360 -5.75 -23.62 -2.11
C PHE A 360 -5.02 -24.88 -1.69
N ILE A 361 -5.77 -25.94 -1.42
CA ILE A 361 -5.24 -27.25 -1.04
C ILE A 361 -5.77 -28.29 -1.99
N ARG A 362 -4.86 -29.13 -2.50
CA ARG A 362 -5.22 -30.34 -3.23
C ARG A 362 -4.58 -31.53 -2.56
N GLY A 363 -5.35 -32.59 -2.37
CA GLY A 363 -4.86 -33.81 -1.75
C GLY A 363 -5.78 -34.99 -1.96
N MET A 364 -5.38 -36.11 -1.40
CA MET A 364 -6.14 -37.35 -1.36
C MET A 364 -6.62 -37.60 0.06
N ARG A 365 -7.83 -38.17 0.20
CA ARG A 365 -8.47 -38.42 1.49
C ARG A 365 -9.22 -39.75 1.48
N ASP A 366 -9.09 -40.51 2.56
CA ASP A 366 -9.97 -41.65 2.82
C ASP A 366 -11.37 -41.17 3.23
N PRO A 367 -12.47 -41.72 2.67
CA PRO A 367 -13.83 -41.36 3.06
C PRO A 367 -14.13 -41.51 4.55
N LEU A 368 -13.42 -42.40 5.26
CA LEU A 368 -13.56 -42.64 6.70
C LEU A 368 -12.64 -41.76 7.57
N ALA A 369 -11.82 -40.90 6.97
CA ALA A 369 -10.93 -39.97 7.69
C ALA A 369 -11.69 -38.75 8.26
N VAL A 370 -11.04 -38.01 9.15
CA VAL A 370 -11.60 -36.80 9.82
C VAL A 370 -11.85 -35.69 8.80
N ASP A 371 -13.06 -35.15 8.70
CA ASP A 371 -13.38 -34.08 7.73
C ASP A 371 -12.47 -32.85 7.91
N PRO A 372 -11.72 -32.41 6.88
CA PRO A 372 -10.86 -31.22 6.92
C PRO A 372 -11.57 -29.96 7.44
N ASN A 373 -12.87 -29.81 7.19
CA ASN A 373 -13.62 -28.64 7.66
C ASN A 373 -13.66 -28.54 9.20
N THR A 374 -13.69 -29.67 9.90
CA THR A 374 -13.65 -29.72 11.37
C THR A 374 -12.29 -29.25 11.91
N LEU A 375 -11.20 -29.58 11.19
CA LEU A 375 -9.84 -29.15 11.54
C LEU A 375 -9.63 -27.64 11.31
N ILE A 376 -10.32 -27.04 10.34
CA ILE A 376 -10.30 -25.59 10.10
C ILE A 376 -10.87 -24.85 11.31
N GLN A 377 -12.01 -25.32 11.85
CA GLN A 377 -12.66 -24.70 13.01
C GLN A 377 -11.74 -24.72 14.25
N GLN A 378 -11.02 -25.81 14.47
CA GLN A 378 -10.07 -25.95 15.60
C GLN A 378 -8.82 -25.06 15.50
N THR A 379 -8.53 -24.47 14.35
CA THR A 379 -7.32 -23.65 14.12
C THR A 379 -7.62 -22.15 14.04
N ASN A 380 -8.87 -21.74 14.30
CA ASN A 380 -9.35 -20.35 14.20
C ASN A 380 -8.96 -19.69 12.86
N LEU A 381 -8.95 -20.48 11.78
CA LEU A 381 -8.83 -20.00 10.41
C LEU A 381 -10.22 -19.70 9.86
N ASN A 382 -10.33 -18.66 9.05
CA ASN A 382 -11.59 -18.36 8.39
C ASN A 382 -11.85 -19.41 7.30
N PRO A 383 -12.95 -20.19 7.38
CA PRO A 383 -13.23 -21.27 6.42
C PRO A 383 -13.41 -20.77 4.99
N LYS A 384 -13.88 -19.53 4.80
CA LYS A 384 -14.07 -18.93 3.46
C LYS A 384 -12.74 -18.64 2.73
N LYS A 385 -11.62 -18.59 3.45
CA LYS A 385 -10.29 -18.38 2.86
C LYS A 385 -9.64 -19.68 2.38
N VAL A 386 -10.12 -20.84 2.82
CA VAL A 386 -9.52 -22.14 2.49
C VAL A 386 -10.40 -22.85 1.46
N ILE A 387 -9.87 -23.04 0.26
CA ILE A 387 -10.51 -23.81 -0.81
C ILE A 387 -9.77 -25.15 -0.89
N SER A 388 -10.50 -26.24 -0.66
CA SER A 388 -9.92 -27.58 -0.63
C SER A 388 -10.54 -28.49 -1.69
N GLN A 389 -9.69 -29.24 -2.39
CA GLN A 389 -10.06 -30.24 -3.39
C GLN A 389 -9.49 -31.59 -2.96
N TRP A 390 -10.39 -32.51 -2.58
CA TRP A 390 -10.03 -33.84 -2.08
C TRP A 390 -10.44 -34.92 -3.08
N GLN A 391 -9.48 -35.72 -3.52
CA GLN A 391 -9.75 -36.93 -4.28
C GLN A 391 -9.88 -38.13 -3.33
N PRO A 392 -10.90 -38.99 -3.49
CA PRO A 392 -11.04 -40.17 -2.64
C PRO A 392 -9.95 -41.19 -2.96
N TYR A 393 -9.33 -41.75 -1.92
CA TYR A 393 -8.50 -42.95 -2.03
C TYR A 393 -8.77 -43.88 -0.85
N LEU A 394 -8.32 -45.13 -0.94
CA LEU A 394 -8.46 -46.08 0.17
C LEU A 394 -7.13 -46.20 0.90
N SER A 395 -7.10 -45.76 2.15
CA SER A 395 -5.96 -46.02 3.02
C SER A 395 -5.99 -47.47 3.51
N LEU A 396 -4.83 -48.12 3.48
CA LEU A 396 -4.61 -49.47 3.99
C LEU A 396 -4.11 -49.49 5.44
N GLU A 397 -4.08 -48.33 6.11
CA GLU A 397 -3.75 -48.27 7.52
C GLU A 397 -4.79 -49.02 8.37
N ALA A 398 -4.31 -49.73 9.39
CA ALA A 398 -5.08 -50.58 10.31
C ALA A 398 -6.38 -49.93 10.83
N GLN A 399 -6.36 -48.64 11.14
CA GLN A 399 -7.52 -47.93 11.69
C GLN A 399 -8.68 -47.75 10.69
N PHE A 400 -8.38 -47.56 9.41
CA PHE A 400 -9.41 -47.39 8.37
C PHE A 400 -9.88 -48.73 7.85
N THR A 401 -8.96 -49.68 7.69
CA THR A 401 -9.32 -51.06 7.32
C THR A 401 -10.19 -51.68 8.42
N THR A 402 -9.87 -51.50 9.71
CA THR A 402 -10.73 -51.96 10.82
C THR A 402 -12.13 -51.36 10.76
N LYS A 403 -12.27 -50.04 10.59
CA LYS A 403 -13.59 -49.38 10.47
C LYS A 403 -14.37 -49.88 9.25
N ARG A 404 -13.69 -50.12 8.14
CA ARG A 404 -14.28 -50.65 6.90
C ARG A 404 -14.75 -52.09 7.07
N VAL A 405 -13.93 -52.93 7.70
CA VAL A 405 -14.25 -54.31 8.08
C VAL A 405 -15.48 -54.34 8.99
N GLN A 406 -15.52 -53.50 10.03
CA GLN A 406 -16.67 -53.39 10.92
C GLN A 406 -17.93 -52.96 10.17
N LYS A 407 -17.84 -51.98 9.27
CA LYS A 407 -18.99 -51.50 8.49
C LYS A 407 -19.52 -52.53 7.49
N LEU A 408 -18.63 -53.32 6.85
CA LEU A 408 -19.03 -54.31 5.85
C LEU A 408 -19.53 -55.61 6.50
N LEU A 409 -18.81 -56.12 7.49
CA LEU A 409 -19.14 -57.40 8.15
C LEU A 409 -20.26 -57.25 9.19
N ASN A 410 -20.54 -56.02 9.63
CA ASN A 410 -21.57 -55.68 10.62
C ASN A 410 -21.58 -56.67 11.82
N PRO A 411 -20.48 -56.73 12.59
CA PRO A 411 -20.35 -57.69 13.67
C PRO A 411 -21.38 -57.46 14.78
N PRO A 412 -21.86 -58.52 15.45
CA PRO A 412 -22.65 -58.36 16.66
C PRO A 412 -21.80 -57.71 17.77
N PRO A 413 -22.43 -57.06 18.78
CA PRO A 413 -21.72 -56.31 19.82
C PRO A 413 -20.78 -57.17 20.68
N THR A 414 -20.94 -58.48 20.63
CA THR A 414 -20.10 -59.48 21.31
C THR A 414 -18.81 -59.83 20.58
N VAL A 415 -18.58 -59.27 19.38
CA VAL A 415 -17.39 -59.53 18.55
C VAL A 415 -16.55 -58.28 18.41
N SER A 416 -15.25 -58.42 18.68
CA SER A 416 -14.26 -57.40 18.38
C SER A 416 -13.48 -57.81 17.13
N LEU A 417 -13.39 -56.87 16.19
CA LEU A 417 -12.61 -57.02 14.96
C LEU A 417 -11.49 -55.98 14.97
N GLN A 418 -10.26 -56.45 14.82
CA GLN A 418 -9.07 -55.60 14.67
C GLN A 418 -8.26 -56.07 13.47
N VAL A 419 -7.67 -55.13 12.75
CA VAL A 419 -6.83 -55.42 11.57
C VAL A 419 -5.40 -55.03 11.86
N ASP A 420 -4.48 -55.97 11.67
CA ASP A 420 -3.05 -55.72 11.83
C ASP A 420 -2.46 -55.01 10.60
N LYS A 421 -1.24 -54.47 10.74
CA LYS A 421 -0.52 -53.81 9.63
C LYS A 421 -0.26 -54.72 8.44
N SER A 422 -0.26 -56.04 8.63
CA SER A 422 -0.10 -57.07 7.60
C SER A 422 -1.41 -57.40 6.86
N GLY A 423 -2.53 -56.77 7.22
CA GLY A 423 -3.84 -57.03 6.61
C GLY A 423 -4.56 -58.27 7.15
N ILE A 424 -4.17 -58.77 8.32
CA ILE A 424 -4.83 -59.91 8.97
C ILE A 424 -5.96 -59.39 9.86
N ILE A 425 -7.18 -59.93 9.70
CA ILE A 425 -8.32 -59.64 10.59
C ILE A 425 -8.25 -60.60 11.78
N ASN A 426 -8.06 -60.06 12.98
CA ASN A 426 -8.19 -60.79 14.23
C ASN A 426 -9.61 -60.62 14.77
N ALA A 427 -10.40 -61.69 14.68
CA ALA A 427 -11.76 -61.74 15.22
C ALA A 427 -11.78 -62.47 16.56
N THR A 428 -12.33 -61.81 17.58
CA THR A 428 -12.44 -62.36 18.94
C THR A 428 -13.85 -62.18 19.50
N GLY A 429 -14.27 -63.09 20.37
CA GLY A 429 -15.55 -63.01 21.09
C GLY A 429 -16.53 -64.10 20.68
N TYR A 430 -17.83 -63.78 20.77
CA TYR A 430 -18.90 -64.75 20.56
C TYR A 430 -19.82 -64.30 19.42
N ALA A 431 -20.10 -65.17 18.46
CA ALA A 431 -21.01 -64.88 17.36
C ALA A 431 -21.89 -66.09 17.01
N SER A 432 -22.98 -65.87 16.29
CA SER A 432 -23.71 -67.00 15.70
C SER A 432 -22.87 -67.67 14.62
N ARG A 433 -22.99 -68.99 14.47
CA ARG A 433 -22.29 -69.74 13.43
C ARG A 433 -22.57 -69.19 12.02
N GLN A 434 -23.80 -68.77 11.76
CA GLN A 434 -24.20 -68.17 10.49
C GLN A 434 -23.36 -66.93 10.17
N TRP A 435 -23.19 -66.03 11.14
CA TRP A 435 -22.40 -64.82 10.95
C TRP A 435 -20.92 -65.15 10.68
N ILE A 436 -20.34 -66.11 11.42
CA ILE A 436 -18.94 -66.54 11.21
C ILE A 436 -18.73 -67.05 9.78
N LEU A 437 -19.65 -67.88 9.27
CA LEU A 437 -19.56 -68.40 7.90
C LEU A 437 -19.71 -67.31 6.85
N GLN A 438 -20.64 -66.36 7.05
CA GLN A 438 -20.79 -65.20 6.17
C GLN A 438 -19.52 -64.33 6.18
N ALA A 439 -18.95 -64.06 7.36
CA ALA A 439 -17.71 -63.30 7.50
C ALA A 439 -16.53 -63.97 6.77
N ARG A 440 -16.41 -65.31 6.84
CA ARG A 440 -15.40 -66.10 6.11
C ARG A 440 -15.52 -65.99 4.59
N GLN A 441 -16.71 -65.73 4.06
CA GLN A 441 -16.92 -65.50 2.64
C GLN A 441 -16.65 -64.04 2.25
N LEU A 442 -17.14 -63.10 3.06
CA LEU A 442 -17.16 -61.68 2.73
C LEU A 442 -15.82 -60.96 2.90
N TRP A 443 -14.89 -61.46 3.72
CA TRP A 443 -13.66 -60.73 4.00
C TRP A 443 -12.78 -60.50 2.76
N HIS A 444 -12.83 -61.38 1.77
CA HIS A 444 -12.05 -61.26 0.52
C HIS A 444 -12.40 -60.03 -0.31
N PHE A 445 -13.60 -59.46 -0.14
CA PHE A 445 -14.03 -58.27 -0.86
C PHE A 445 -13.48 -56.97 -0.26
N ILE A 446 -12.72 -57.05 0.84
CA ILE A 446 -12.21 -55.89 1.55
C ILE A 446 -10.79 -55.59 1.07
N PRO A 447 -10.55 -54.43 0.43
CA PRO A 447 -9.22 -54.08 -0.05
C PRO A 447 -8.19 -54.01 1.09
N GLY A 448 -7.04 -54.64 0.89
CA GLY A 448 -5.93 -54.66 1.84
C GLY A 448 -5.97 -55.77 2.90
N ILE A 449 -6.96 -56.66 2.84
CA ILE A 449 -7.03 -57.82 3.74
C ILE A 449 -6.41 -59.05 3.07
N THR A 450 -5.57 -59.75 3.82
CA THR A 450 -4.83 -60.94 3.35
C THR A 450 -5.37 -62.23 3.97
N GLN A 451 -5.87 -62.17 5.21
CA GLN A 451 -6.32 -63.34 5.94
C GLN A 451 -7.36 -63.00 7.02
N PHE A 452 -8.28 -63.93 7.28
CA PHE A 452 -9.23 -63.87 8.40
C PHE A 452 -8.85 -64.89 9.48
N GLN A 453 -8.57 -64.41 10.69
CA GLN A 453 -8.14 -65.19 11.84
C GLN A 453 -9.26 -65.25 12.90
N ASP A 454 -9.87 -66.42 13.05
CA ASP A 454 -11.07 -66.65 13.88
C ASP A 454 -10.87 -67.69 15.00
N LYS A 455 -9.61 -68.00 15.35
CA LYS A 455 -9.26 -68.97 16.41
C LYS A 455 -9.89 -68.63 17.76
N ASN A 456 -10.06 -67.34 18.04
CA ASN A 456 -10.59 -66.82 19.30
C ASN A 456 -12.05 -66.38 19.18
N LEU A 457 -12.73 -66.78 18.10
CA LEU A 457 -14.13 -66.49 17.83
C LEU A 457 -14.94 -67.77 18.03
N LEU A 458 -15.72 -67.80 19.11
CA LEU A 458 -16.50 -68.97 19.49
C LEU A 458 -17.95 -68.83 19.03
N ALA A 459 -18.51 -69.91 18.48
CA ALA A 459 -19.93 -69.95 18.14
C ALA A 459 -20.76 -69.99 19.42
N ILE A 460 -21.75 -69.09 19.55
CA ILE A 460 -22.67 -69.06 20.71
C ILE A 460 -23.37 -70.40 20.87
N GLU A 461 -23.77 -70.99 19.75
CA GLU A 461 -24.45 -72.29 19.72
C GLU A 461 -23.57 -73.41 20.28
N LEU A 462 -22.24 -73.32 20.15
CA LEU A 462 -21.32 -74.32 20.71
C LEU A 462 -21.27 -74.22 22.24
N SER A 463 -21.29 -73.00 22.79
CA SER A 463 -21.37 -72.79 24.24
C SER A 463 -22.70 -73.28 24.80
N GLN A 464 -23.81 -72.99 24.11
CA GLN A 464 -25.14 -73.47 24.50
C GLN A 464 -25.24 -75.01 24.42
N LEU A 465 -24.60 -75.62 23.42
CA LEU A 465 -24.55 -77.08 23.30
C LEU A 465 -23.87 -77.73 24.52
N GLU A 466 -22.74 -77.19 24.96
CA GLU A 466 -22.03 -77.69 26.15
C GLU A 466 -22.79 -77.40 27.44
N GLU A 467 -23.48 -76.26 27.54
CA GLU A 467 -24.36 -75.99 28.69
C GLU A 467 -25.50 -77.00 28.77
N TYR A 468 -26.20 -77.27 27.66
CA TYR A 468 -27.24 -78.29 27.65
C TYR A 468 -26.70 -79.70 27.90
N LYS A 469 -25.50 -80.01 27.40
CA LYS A 469 -24.82 -81.26 27.72
C LYS A 469 -24.64 -81.42 29.23
N GLN A 470 -24.05 -80.42 29.88
CA GLN A 470 -23.84 -80.42 31.32
C GLN A 470 -25.17 -80.52 32.08
N GLN A 471 -26.17 -79.73 31.68
CA GLN A 471 -27.50 -79.79 32.29
C GLN A 471 -28.13 -81.18 32.20
N ILE A 472 -27.94 -81.90 31.08
CA ILE A 472 -28.44 -83.27 30.90
C ILE A 472 -27.65 -84.25 31.77
N GLU A 473 -26.32 -84.18 31.79
CA GLU A 473 -25.45 -85.08 32.56
C GLU A 473 -25.63 -84.92 34.09
N GLU A 474 -25.96 -83.72 34.56
CA GLU A 474 -26.27 -83.44 35.97
C GLU A 474 -27.65 -83.95 36.41
N LYS A 475 -28.56 -84.29 35.48
CA LYS A 475 -29.88 -84.82 35.87
C LYS A 475 -29.77 -86.25 36.38
N ILE A 476 -30.37 -86.47 37.54
CA ILE A 476 -30.51 -87.78 38.16
C ILE A 476 -31.96 -87.99 38.53
N PHE A 477 -32.51 -89.15 38.18
CA PHE A 477 -33.86 -89.57 38.55
C PHE A 477 -33.78 -90.73 39.53
N PHE A 478 -34.45 -90.60 40.67
CA PHE A 478 -34.51 -91.65 41.70
C PHE A 478 -35.76 -92.52 41.56
N PHE A 479 -35.62 -93.78 41.95
CA PHE A 479 -36.68 -94.79 41.83
C PHE A 479 -36.97 -95.45 43.18
N VAL A 480 -38.22 -95.88 43.33
CA VAL A 480 -38.68 -96.66 44.49
C VAL A 480 -37.99 -98.03 44.51
N GLU A 481 -37.79 -98.58 45.70
CA GLU A 481 -37.14 -99.87 45.91
C GLU A 481 -37.84 -101.01 45.15
N GLY A 482 -37.06 -101.90 44.54
CA GLY A 482 -37.57 -103.07 43.81
C GLY A 482 -38.50 -102.76 42.62
N SER A 483 -38.70 -101.49 42.29
CA SER A 483 -39.71 -101.04 41.33
C SER A 483 -39.11 -100.18 40.22
N ILE A 484 -39.85 -100.08 39.12
CA ILE A 484 -39.63 -99.14 38.02
C ILE A 484 -40.35 -97.80 38.27
N GLU A 485 -41.05 -97.63 39.39
CA GLU A 485 -41.74 -96.37 39.72
C GLU A 485 -40.78 -95.30 40.23
N PHE A 486 -41.04 -94.06 39.80
CA PHE A 486 -40.27 -92.88 40.21
C PHE A 486 -40.51 -92.57 41.68
N SER A 487 -39.48 -92.07 42.37
CA SER A 487 -39.64 -91.51 43.71
C SER A 487 -40.60 -90.28 43.67
N PRO A 488 -41.32 -89.99 44.77
CA PRO A 488 -42.26 -88.87 44.82
C PRO A 488 -41.61 -87.55 44.39
N GLY A 489 -42.24 -86.84 43.45
CA GLY A 489 -41.75 -85.55 42.94
C GLY A 489 -40.74 -85.61 41.79
N GLU A 490 -40.18 -86.77 41.43
CA GLU A 490 -39.22 -86.89 40.31
C GLU A 490 -39.90 -86.74 38.93
N ILE A 491 -41.18 -87.10 38.82
CA ILE A 491 -41.96 -87.01 37.59
C ILE A 491 -42.05 -85.56 37.07
N THR A 492 -42.05 -84.56 37.96
CA THR A 492 -42.13 -83.15 37.57
C THR A 492 -40.86 -82.63 36.87
N LYS A 493 -39.74 -83.36 36.96
CA LYS A 493 -38.47 -83.02 36.28
C LYS A 493 -38.43 -83.48 34.83
N LEU A 494 -39.29 -84.43 34.43
CA LEU A 494 -39.30 -85.04 33.09
C LEU A 494 -39.59 -84.05 31.94
N PRO A 495 -40.55 -83.10 32.07
CA PRO A 495 -40.77 -82.09 31.03
C PRO A 495 -39.53 -81.21 30.78
N ASN A 496 -38.84 -80.78 31.85
CA ASN A 496 -37.62 -79.97 31.73
C ASN A 496 -36.50 -80.75 31.01
N LEU A 497 -36.27 -82.01 31.40
CA LEU A 497 -35.32 -82.89 30.70
C LEU A 497 -35.64 -83.02 29.20
N THR A 498 -36.93 -83.20 28.88
CA THR A 498 -37.40 -83.33 27.49
C THR A 498 -37.08 -82.08 26.67
N LEU A 499 -37.28 -80.90 27.25
CA LEU A 499 -36.94 -79.63 26.61
C LEU A 499 -35.43 -79.48 26.43
N SER A 500 -34.61 -79.77 27.45
CA SER A 500 -33.14 -79.70 27.35
C SER A 500 -32.59 -80.65 26.29
N ILE A 501 -33.05 -81.91 26.24
CA ILE A 501 -32.63 -82.88 25.21
C ILE A 501 -33.06 -82.41 23.82
N ARG A 502 -34.29 -81.92 23.65
CA ARG A 502 -34.76 -81.42 22.35
C ARG A 502 -33.90 -80.26 21.85
N ASN A 503 -33.62 -79.28 22.71
CA ASN A 503 -32.79 -78.13 22.35
C ASN A 503 -31.34 -78.56 22.05
N PHE A 504 -30.78 -79.46 22.86
CA PHE A 504 -29.46 -80.04 22.63
C PHE A 504 -29.34 -80.72 21.25
N LEU A 505 -30.30 -81.59 20.90
CA LEU A 505 -30.29 -82.29 19.62
C LEU A 505 -30.47 -81.34 18.43
N ASN A 506 -31.33 -80.32 18.56
CA ASN A 506 -31.53 -79.31 17.53
C ASN A 506 -30.26 -78.49 17.28
N ILE A 507 -29.58 -78.06 18.34
CA ILE A 507 -28.32 -77.31 18.24
C ILE A 507 -27.20 -78.21 17.69
N ALA A 508 -27.13 -79.47 18.12
CA ALA A 508 -26.16 -80.44 17.59
C ALA A 508 -26.35 -80.63 16.08
N GLN A 509 -27.59 -80.78 15.62
CA GLN A 509 -27.91 -80.90 14.20
C GLN A 509 -27.53 -79.63 13.43
N TYR A 510 -27.86 -78.46 13.96
CA TYR A 510 -27.49 -77.17 13.34
C TYR A 510 -25.96 -76.99 13.25
N LEU A 511 -25.21 -77.49 14.24
CA LEU A 511 -23.75 -77.47 14.24
C LEU A 511 -23.11 -78.61 13.45
N ASP A 512 -23.91 -79.50 12.85
CA ASP A 512 -23.48 -80.72 12.17
C ASP A 512 -22.57 -81.58 13.07
N LYS A 513 -23.04 -81.86 14.28
CA LYS A 513 -22.37 -82.70 15.28
C LYS A 513 -23.11 -84.01 15.47
N ASN A 514 -22.35 -85.10 15.44
CA ASN A 514 -22.87 -86.42 15.79
C ASN A 514 -22.91 -86.54 17.31
N VAL A 515 -24.09 -86.87 17.83
CA VAL A 515 -24.35 -86.95 19.27
C VAL A 515 -25.01 -88.26 19.65
N GLN A 516 -24.62 -88.79 20.80
CA GLN A 516 -25.22 -89.98 21.41
C GLN A 516 -25.43 -89.72 22.90
N ILE A 517 -26.65 -89.96 23.39
CA ILE A 517 -27.02 -89.81 24.80
C ILE A 517 -27.30 -91.21 25.34
N GLN A 518 -26.53 -91.61 26.36
CA GLN A 518 -26.75 -92.84 27.10
C GLN A 518 -27.57 -92.55 28.35
N ILE A 519 -28.66 -93.29 28.52
CA ILE A 519 -29.53 -93.29 29.69
C ILE A 519 -29.11 -94.51 30.52
N ILE A 520 -28.44 -94.28 31.63
CA ILE A 520 -27.75 -95.32 32.40
C ILE A 520 -28.52 -95.59 33.68
N GLY A 521 -29.08 -96.79 33.81
CA GLY A 521 -29.79 -97.24 35.00
C GLY A 521 -28.85 -97.91 36.00
N HIS A 522 -29.01 -97.58 37.27
CA HIS A 522 -28.26 -98.12 38.39
C HIS A 522 -29.20 -98.73 39.43
N THR A 523 -28.76 -99.83 40.04
CA THR A 523 -29.42 -100.48 41.18
C THR A 523 -28.47 -100.59 42.36
N ASN A 524 -29.02 -100.75 43.56
CA ASN A 524 -28.25 -101.11 44.74
C ASN A 524 -27.76 -102.57 44.65
N ASN A 525 -26.87 -102.95 45.56
CA ASN A 525 -26.29 -104.30 45.65
C ASN A 525 -27.21 -105.32 46.33
N THR A 526 -28.48 -104.98 46.60
CA THR A 526 -29.46 -105.89 47.21
C THR A 526 -30.15 -106.71 46.14
N GLY A 527 -30.10 -108.05 46.23
CA GLY A 527 -30.68 -108.97 45.23
C GLY A 527 -29.65 -109.63 44.33
N THR A 528 -30.10 -110.46 43.37
CA THR A 528 -29.20 -111.11 42.42
C THR A 528 -28.75 -110.15 41.32
N GLU A 529 -27.55 -110.34 40.80
CA GLU A 529 -26.99 -109.53 39.70
C GLU A 529 -27.92 -109.52 38.48
N GLN A 530 -28.48 -110.67 38.11
CA GLN A 530 -29.41 -110.80 36.99
C GLN A 530 -30.68 -109.95 37.18
N THR A 531 -31.28 -109.98 38.38
CA THR A 531 -32.45 -109.15 38.69
C THR A 531 -32.11 -107.67 38.69
N ASN A 532 -30.94 -107.29 39.21
CA ASN A 532 -30.45 -105.92 39.21
C ASN A 532 -30.15 -105.40 37.81
N MET A 533 -29.62 -106.24 36.93
CA MET A 533 -29.38 -105.90 35.52
C MET A 533 -30.69 -105.66 34.77
N LEU A 534 -31.68 -106.54 34.95
CA LEU A 534 -33.01 -106.38 34.35
C LEU A 534 -33.73 -105.13 34.89
N LEU A 535 -33.66 -104.89 36.20
CA LEU A 535 -34.31 -103.74 36.84
C LEU A 535 -33.67 -102.41 36.44
N SER A 536 -32.34 -102.34 36.39
CA SER A 536 -31.63 -101.14 35.91
C SER A 536 -31.93 -100.84 34.44
N GLN A 537 -31.96 -101.87 33.58
CA GLN A 537 -32.35 -101.74 32.17
C GLN A 537 -33.79 -101.22 32.04
N ALA A 538 -34.74 -101.84 32.75
CA ALA A 538 -36.15 -101.45 32.69
C ALA A 538 -36.39 -99.99 33.16
N ARG A 539 -35.64 -99.50 34.14
CA ARG A 539 -35.69 -98.09 34.58
C ARG A 539 -35.17 -97.12 33.51
N ALA A 540 -34.05 -97.44 32.87
CA ALA A 540 -33.53 -96.65 31.76
C ALA A 540 -34.50 -96.64 30.56
N GLU A 541 -35.09 -97.79 30.25
CA GLU A 541 -36.11 -97.94 29.20
C GLU A 541 -37.41 -97.18 29.49
N LYS A 542 -37.80 -97.06 30.77
CA LYS A 542 -38.98 -96.26 31.17
C LYS A 542 -38.79 -94.78 30.82
N ILE A 543 -37.61 -94.22 31.09
CA ILE A 543 -37.28 -92.84 30.70
C ILE A 543 -37.17 -92.72 29.17
N LEU A 544 -36.52 -93.67 28.50
CA LEU A 544 -36.43 -93.69 27.03
C LEU A 544 -37.83 -93.72 26.38
N SER A 545 -38.74 -94.55 26.88
CA SER A 545 -40.11 -94.69 26.40
C SER A 545 -40.91 -93.40 26.62
N TYR A 546 -40.70 -92.74 27.76
CA TYR A 546 -41.26 -91.42 28.01
C TYR A 546 -40.77 -90.40 26.99
N LEU A 547 -39.44 -90.27 26.79
CA LEU A 547 -38.87 -89.32 25.80
C LEU A 547 -39.36 -89.60 24.37
N LYS A 548 -39.52 -90.89 24.01
CA LYS A 548 -40.11 -91.32 22.73
C LYS A 548 -41.56 -90.86 22.60
N SER A 549 -42.37 -91.00 23.65
CA SER A 549 -43.77 -90.53 23.66
C SER A 549 -43.89 -89.01 23.50
N GLN A 550 -42.87 -88.25 23.92
CA GLN A 550 -42.79 -86.80 23.76
C GLN A 550 -42.21 -86.36 22.39
N GLY A 551 -42.04 -87.30 21.45
CA GLY A 551 -41.61 -87.04 20.08
C GLY A 551 -40.10 -86.86 19.89
N ILE A 552 -39.26 -87.25 20.86
CA ILE A 552 -37.80 -87.22 20.69
C ILE A 552 -37.34 -88.39 19.82
N ASN A 553 -36.50 -88.11 18.82
CA ASN A 553 -35.92 -89.14 17.96
C ASN A 553 -34.96 -90.04 18.76
N THR A 554 -35.31 -91.32 18.91
CA THR A 554 -34.55 -92.27 19.72
C THR A 554 -33.28 -92.80 19.04
N LYS A 555 -33.02 -92.49 17.76
CA LYS A 555 -31.80 -92.96 17.07
C LYS A 555 -30.50 -92.52 17.77
N GLN A 556 -30.55 -91.41 18.49
CA GLN A 556 -29.42 -90.83 19.22
C GLN A 556 -29.46 -91.15 20.73
N LEU A 557 -30.45 -91.93 21.19
CA LEU A 557 -30.65 -92.29 22.60
C LEU A 557 -30.44 -93.79 22.79
N GLN A 558 -29.72 -94.18 23.85
CA GLN A 558 -29.50 -95.58 24.19
C GLN A 558 -29.76 -95.82 25.68
N ALA A 559 -30.65 -96.75 26.01
CA ALA A 559 -30.88 -97.19 27.39
C ALA A 559 -29.94 -98.35 27.73
N ILE A 560 -29.21 -98.21 28.84
CA ILE A 560 -28.21 -99.17 29.31
C ILE A 560 -28.40 -99.40 30.82
N GLY A 561 -28.70 -100.64 31.22
CA GLY A 561 -28.64 -101.09 32.60
C GLY A 561 -27.23 -101.55 32.95
N VAL A 562 -26.68 -101.08 34.07
CA VAL A 562 -25.36 -101.51 34.57
C VAL A 562 -25.46 -102.27 35.91
N GLY A 563 -26.68 -102.60 36.35
CA GLY A 563 -26.93 -103.24 37.63
C GLY A 563 -26.29 -102.46 38.79
N SER A 564 -25.62 -103.17 39.70
CA SER A 564 -24.86 -102.59 40.81
C SER A 564 -23.36 -102.39 40.52
N GLN A 565 -22.93 -102.55 39.26
CA GLN A 565 -21.51 -102.61 38.89
C GLN A 565 -20.82 -101.23 38.80
N GLN A 566 -21.57 -100.12 38.86
CA GLN A 566 -21.03 -98.74 38.80
C GLN A 566 -21.58 -97.85 39.94
N PRO A 567 -21.14 -98.05 41.20
CA PRO A 567 -21.51 -97.16 42.30
C PRO A 567 -20.92 -95.75 42.09
N LEU A 568 -21.68 -94.70 42.44
CA LEU A 568 -21.17 -93.32 42.40
C LEU A 568 -20.39 -93.07 43.69
N GLU A 569 -19.10 -92.77 43.58
CA GLU A 569 -18.27 -92.35 44.72
C GLU A 569 -18.56 -90.88 45.07
N LEU A 570 -19.69 -90.62 45.73
CA LEU A 570 -19.90 -89.36 46.44
C LEU A 570 -19.52 -89.55 47.90
N LYS A 571 -18.59 -88.73 48.42
CA LYS A 571 -18.20 -88.69 49.83
C LYS A 571 -19.37 -88.18 50.70
N ILE A 572 -20.36 -89.03 51.01
CA ILE A 572 -21.52 -88.69 51.87
C ILE A 572 -21.91 -89.90 52.76
N LYS A 573 -22.49 -89.61 53.93
CA LYS A 573 -22.98 -90.53 54.98
C LYS A 573 -23.74 -91.78 54.46
N PRO A 574 -23.67 -92.92 55.18
CA PRO A 574 -24.17 -94.22 54.71
C PRO A 574 -25.70 -94.32 54.46
N GLU A 575 -26.55 -93.56 55.17
CA GLU A 575 -28.01 -93.57 54.89
C GLU A 575 -28.37 -93.03 53.50
N SER A 576 -27.59 -92.09 52.98
CA SER A 576 -27.77 -91.52 51.64
C SER A 576 -27.21 -92.39 50.50
N GLN A 577 -26.39 -93.41 50.79
CA GLN A 577 -25.81 -94.30 49.76
C GLN A 577 -26.86 -95.23 49.11
N ASN A 578 -27.87 -95.68 49.87
CA ASN A 578 -28.92 -96.57 49.35
C ASN A 578 -29.94 -95.86 48.45
N VAL A 579 -30.27 -94.59 48.74
CA VAL A 579 -31.10 -93.76 47.85
C VAL A 579 -30.30 -93.38 46.59
N ASN A 580 -29.02 -93.05 46.76
CA ASN A 580 -28.16 -92.68 45.63
C ASN A 580 -27.90 -93.83 44.65
N SER A 581 -27.92 -95.08 45.10
CA SER A 581 -27.64 -96.26 44.23
C SER A 581 -28.82 -96.66 43.33
N ARG A 582 -30.03 -96.14 43.55
CA ARG A 582 -31.25 -96.45 42.79
C ARG A 582 -31.63 -95.29 41.88
N ARG A 583 -30.90 -95.15 40.78
CA ARG A 583 -30.97 -93.95 39.96
C ARG A 583 -30.88 -94.24 38.47
N VAL A 584 -31.32 -93.28 37.66
CA VAL A 584 -30.91 -93.15 36.26
C VAL A 584 -30.12 -91.86 36.10
N SER A 585 -28.96 -91.96 35.46
CA SER A 585 -28.10 -90.84 35.08
C SER A 585 -27.92 -90.77 33.57
N PHE A 586 -27.45 -89.65 33.06
CA PHE A 586 -27.21 -89.48 31.62
C PHE A 586 -25.73 -89.28 31.34
N LYS A 587 -25.27 -89.76 30.20
CA LYS A 587 -23.93 -89.49 29.69
C LYS A 587 -24.01 -89.12 28.22
N VAL A 588 -23.38 -88.00 27.85
CA VAL A 588 -23.51 -87.43 26.51
C VAL A 588 -22.17 -87.48 25.80
N PHE A 589 -22.16 -88.13 24.64
CA PHE A 589 -20.99 -88.26 23.79
C PHE A 589 -21.12 -87.34 22.58
N LEU A 590 -20.14 -86.45 22.43
CA LEU A 590 -19.99 -85.57 21.28
C LEU A 590 -18.85 -86.12 20.40
N ALA A 591 -19.15 -86.58 19.20
CA ALA A 591 -18.11 -86.92 18.23
C ALA A 591 -17.85 -85.70 17.33
N LYS A 592 -16.56 -85.39 17.07
CA LYS A 592 -16.23 -84.62 15.86
C LYS A 592 -16.56 -85.54 14.69
N GLN A 593 -17.42 -85.12 13.77
CA GLN A 593 -17.44 -85.75 12.45
C GLN A 593 -16.02 -85.66 11.90
N SER A 594 -15.45 -86.82 11.56
CA SER A 594 -14.28 -86.88 10.69
C SER A 594 -14.73 -86.39 9.33
N ASN A 595 -14.25 -85.22 8.92
CA ASN A 595 -14.22 -84.90 7.50
C ASN A 595 -13.26 -85.83 6.79
#